data_AF-A0A377KFA8-F1
#
_entry.id   AF-A0A377KFA8-F1
#
_cell.length_a   1.000
_cell.length_b   1.000
_cell.length_c   1.000
_cell.angle_alpha   90.00
_cell.angle_beta   90.00
_cell.angle_gamma   90.00
#
_symmetry.space_group_name_H-M   'P 1'
#
loop_
_entity.id
_entity.type
_entity.pdbx_description
1 polymer ?
#
loop_
_entity_poly.entity_id
_entity_poly.type
_entity_poly.pdbx_seq_one_letter_code
_entity_poly.pdbx_strand_id
1 'polypeptide(L)'
;MDTPRPQLLDFQFHQNNDSFTLRFQDRLILIHSKDNPCLWIGSGIADIDMFRGNFSIKDKLQEKIALTDAIVSQSPDGWLIHFSRGSDISATLNISADDHGRLLLELQNDNLNHNRIWLRLAAQPEDHIYGCGEQFSYFDLRGKPFPLWTSEQGVGRKQTNLCHLAGRLQRECGRGLLLDLLSTTHVC
;
A
#
# COMPACT_ATOMS: atom_id res chain seq x y z
N MET A 1 18.10 30.50 -23.85
CA MET A 1 16.87 30.00 -23.21
C MET A 1 17.34 29.36 -21.92
N ASP A 2 17.18 30.06 -20.80
CA ASP A 2 17.45 29.50 -19.47
C ASP A 2 16.46 28.37 -19.22
N THR A 3 16.96 27.13 -19.16
CA THR A 3 16.25 26.03 -18.54
C THR A 3 15.97 26.44 -17.09
N PRO A 4 14.71 26.39 -16.62
CA PRO A 4 14.45 26.60 -15.20
C PRO A 4 15.28 25.57 -14.44
N ARG A 5 16.14 26.03 -13.52
CA ARG A 5 16.76 25.12 -12.55
C ARG A 5 15.63 24.30 -11.92
N PRO A 6 15.71 22.96 -11.87
CA PRO A 6 14.69 22.17 -11.20
C PRO A 6 14.54 22.73 -9.79
N GLN A 7 13.30 23.07 -9.44
CA GLN A 7 12.94 23.55 -8.10
C GLN A 7 13.60 22.63 -7.09
N LEU A 8 14.31 23.21 -6.11
CA LEU A 8 14.85 22.45 -4.98
C LEU A 8 13.74 21.54 -4.47
N LEU A 9 13.97 20.24 -4.58
CA LEU A 9 13.06 19.24 -4.08
C LEU A 9 13.02 19.40 -2.56
N ASP A 10 11.88 19.83 -2.05
CA ASP A 10 11.67 20.01 -0.62
C ASP A 10 11.37 18.65 0.02
N PHE A 11 12.42 17.87 0.20
CA PHE A 11 12.43 16.66 1.01
C PHE A 11 12.90 17.01 2.41
N GLN A 12 12.04 16.72 3.38
CA GLN A 12 12.39 16.87 4.79
C GLN A 12 12.32 15.49 5.42
N PHE A 13 13.49 14.97 5.76
CA PHE A 13 13.64 13.73 6.48
C PHE A 13 14.05 14.04 7.91
N HIS A 14 13.23 13.62 8.88
CA HIS A 14 13.55 13.75 10.30
C HIS A 14 13.64 12.37 10.93
N GLN A 15 14.78 12.08 11.56
CA GLN A 15 15.02 10.84 12.30
C GLN A 15 15.20 11.15 13.78
N ASN A 16 14.48 10.44 14.63
CA ASN A 16 14.61 10.48 16.08
C ASN A 16 14.76 9.06 16.61
N ASN A 17 15.95 8.69 17.09
CA ASN A 17 16.28 7.35 17.61
C ASN A 17 15.72 6.21 16.72
N ASP A 18 14.57 5.67 17.11
CA ASP A 18 13.88 4.53 16.49
C ASP A 18 12.66 4.94 15.63
N SER A 19 12.56 6.21 15.26
CA SER A 19 11.45 6.75 14.48
C SER A 19 11.93 7.66 13.37
N PHE A 20 11.18 7.72 12.28
CA PHE A 20 11.44 8.69 11.23
C PHE A 20 10.15 9.22 10.62
N THR A 21 10.25 10.40 10.02
CA THR A 21 9.19 11.01 9.22
C THR A 21 9.75 11.50 7.90
N LEU A 22 8.99 11.28 6.83
CA LEU A 22 9.28 11.76 5.49
C LEU A 22 8.20 12.76 5.09
N ARG A 23 8.61 13.99 4.78
CA ARG A 23 7.76 14.99 4.13
C ARG A 23 8.26 15.29 2.71
N PHE A 24 7.30 15.53 1.83
CA PHE A 24 7.54 15.96 0.47
C PHE A 24 6.59 17.12 0.15
N GLN A 25 7.14 18.29 -0.19
CA GLN A 25 6.35 19.51 -0.48
C GLN A 25 5.34 19.83 0.64
N ASP A 26 5.82 19.90 1.88
CA ASP A 26 5.02 20.05 3.12
C ASP A 26 3.99 18.95 3.44
N ARG A 27 3.86 17.92 2.60
CA ARG A 27 2.97 16.79 2.84
C ARG A 27 3.71 15.69 3.58
N LEU A 28 3.14 15.24 4.69
CA LEU A 28 3.63 14.09 5.42
C LEU A 28 3.28 12.81 4.63
N ILE A 29 4.30 12.05 4.22
CA ILE A 29 4.11 10.84 3.40
C ILE A 29 4.28 9.58 4.24
N LEU A 30 5.36 9.49 5.01
CA LEU A 30 5.65 8.33 5.87
C LEU A 30 5.89 8.78 7.31
N ILE A 31 5.37 7.98 8.23
CA ILE A 31 5.63 8.06 9.67
C ILE A 31 5.96 6.65 10.11
N HIS A 32 7.08 6.48 10.78
CA HIS A 32 7.51 5.19 11.28
C HIS A 32 7.98 5.31 12.73
N SER A 33 7.61 4.34 13.55
CA SER A 33 8.17 4.08 14.87
C SER A 33 8.04 2.60 15.20
N LYS A 34 8.69 2.12 16.26
CA LYS A 34 8.54 0.74 16.75
C LYS A 34 7.09 0.36 17.06
N ASP A 35 6.33 1.27 17.68
CA ASP A 35 4.93 1.03 18.05
C ASP A 35 3.98 1.20 16.86
N ASN A 36 4.32 2.10 15.93
CA ASN A 36 3.55 2.38 14.73
C ASN A 36 4.44 2.24 13.49
N PRO A 37 4.75 1.00 13.06
CA PRO A 37 5.56 0.77 11.89
C PRO A 37 4.81 1.20 10.63
N CYS A 38 5.53 1.64 9.60
CA CYS A 38 4.94 1.96 8.30
C CYS A 38 4.95 0.77 7.33
N LEU A 39 5.73 -0.27 7.61
CA LEU A 39 6.01 -1.36 6.68
C LEU A 39 5.81 -2.73 7.33
N TRP A 40 5.08 -3.59 6.63
CA TRP A 40 5.00 -5.01 6.89
C TRP A 40 5.38 -5.77 5.64
N ILE A 41 6.06 -6.89 5.83
CA ILE A 41 6.32 -7.87 4.78
C ILE A 41 5.80 -9.23 5.22
N GLY A 42 5.63 -10.14 4.27
CA GLY A 42 5.12 -11.45 4.60
C GLY A 42 5.01 -12.35 3.39
N SER A 43 4.46 -13.53 3.64
CA SER A 43 4.31 -14.61 2.68
C SER A 43 2.83 -15.00 2.58
N GLY A 44 2.39 -15.36 1.38
CA GLY A 44 1.03 -15.82 1.14
C GLY A 44 0.89 -16.55 -0.18
N ILE A 45 -0.08 -17.46 -0.25
CA ILE A 45 -0.41 -18.18 -1.47
C ILE A 45 -1.72 -17.60 -2.00
N ALA A 46 -1.67 -17.06 -3.22
CA ALA A 46 -2.86 -16.63 -3.92
C ALA A 46 -3.67 -17.86 -4.33
N ASP A 47 -4.91 -17.90 -3.88
CA ASP A 47 -5.93 -18.90 -4.19
C ASP A 47 -6.94 -18.23 -5.13
N ILE A 48 -6.70 -18.39 -6.44
CA ILE A 48 -7.43 -17.69 -7.50
C ILE A 48 -8.35 -18.68 -8.19
N ASP A 49 -9.65 -18.58 -7.89
CA ASP A 49 -10.68 -19.33 -8.59
C ASP A 49 -11.25 -18.47 -9.72
N MET A 50 -11.19 -18.97 -10.96
CA MET A 50 -11.81 -18.33 -12.11
C MET A 50 -13.08 -19.07 -12.51
N PHE A 51 -14.21 -18.37 -12.54
CA PHE A 51 -15.46 -18.91 -13.08
C PHE A 51 -16.08 -17.93 -14.08
N ARG A 52 -15.97 -18.26 -15.37
CA ARG A 52 -16.56 -17.49 -16.50
C ARG A 52 -16.29 -15.98 -16.40
N GLY A 53 -15.01 -15.58 -16.35
CA GLY A 53 -14.61 -14.17 -16.27
C GLY A 53 -14.75 -13.50 -14.90
N ASN A 54 -15.40 -14.17 -13.93
CA ASN A 54 -15.45 -13.73 -12.55
C ASN A 54 -14.30 -14.38 -11.78
N PHE A 55 -13.45 -13.56 -11.17
CA PHE A 55 -12.35 -14.03 -10.34
C PHE A 55 -12.74 -13.96 -8.86
N SER A 56 -12.70 -15.09 -8.17
CA SER A 56 -12.69 -15.14 -6.71
C SER A 56 -11.22 -15.26 -6.28
N ILE A 57 -10.59 -14.12 -6.08
CA ILE A 57 -9.22 -14.06 -5.58
C ILE A 57 -9.28 -14.15 -4.07
N LYS A 58 -8.55 -15.11 -3.52
CA LYS A 58 -8.33 -15.28 -2.09
C LYS A 58 -6.83 -15.30 -1.81
N ASP A 59 -6.43 -14.76 -0.67
CA ASP A 59 -5.06 -14.78 -0.21
C ASP A 59 -5.01 -15.61 1.06
N LYS A 60 -4.35 -16.77 0.96
CA LYS A 60 -4.01 -17.59 2.13
C LYS A 60 -2.74 -17.00 2.72
N LEU A 61 -2.94 -15.96 3.54
CA LEU A 61 -1.88 -15.30 4.27
C LEU A 61 -1.20 -16.30 5.21
N GLN A 62 0.09 -16.52 5.01
CA GLN A 62 0.91 -17.38 5.86
C GLN A 62 1.53 -16.56 6.98
N GLU A 63 2.15 -15.43 6.61
CA GLU A 63 2.84 -14.57 7.56
C GLU A 63 2.59 -13.10 7.24
N LYS A 64 2.50 -12.29 8.30
CA LYS A 64 2.50 -10.83 8.21
C LYS A 64 3.34 -10.28 9.35
N ILE A 65 4.49 -9.75 9.01
CA ILE A 65 5.54 -9.38 9.95
C ILE A 65 5.77 -7.88 9.85
N ALA A 66 5.51 -7.17 10.95
CA ALA A 66 5.82 -5.75 11.06
C ALA A 66 7.33 -5.58 11.12
N LEU A 67 7.91 -4.72 10.28
CA LEU A 67 9.32 -4.35 10.40
C LEU A 67 9.39 -3.13 11.31
N THR A 68 9.87 -3.34 12.54
CA THR A 68 9.85 -2.33 13.61
C THR A 68 11.18 -1.62 13.78
N ASP A 69 12.27 -2.23 13.34
CA ASP A 69 13.60 -1.65 13.39
C ASP A 69 13.91 -1.01 12.04
N ALA A 70 14.48 0.19 12.04
CA ALA A 70 14.82 0.94 10.84
C ALA A 70 16.17 1.65 11.03
N ILE A 71 17.11 1.39 10.12
CA ILE A 71 18.39 2.07 10.06
C ILE A 71 18.41 2.93 8.80
N VAL A 72 18.58 4.23 8.97
CA VAL A 72 18.63 5.19 7.87
C VAL A 72 20.08 5.49 7.53
N SER A 73 20.41 5.44 6.25
CA SER A 73 21.68 5.90 5.71
C SER A 73 21.42 6.89 4.56
N GLN A 74 22.41 7.76 4.31
CA GLN A 74 22.33 8.73 3.24
C GLN A 74 22.87 8.11 1.95
N SER A 75 22.14 8.30 0.86
CA SER A 75 22.50 7.89 -0.50
C SER A 75 22.85 9.14 -1.33
N PRO A 76 23.63 9.06 -2.42
CA PRO A 76 23.93 10.22 -3.26
C PRO A 76 22.67 10.99 -3.73
N ASP A 77 21.59 10.25 -3.99
CA ASP A 77 20.35 10.78 -4.57
C ASP A 77 19.20 10.88 -3.56
N GLY A 78 19.46 10.65 -2.26
CA GLY A 78 18.44 10.71 -1.22
C GLY A 78 18.76 9.88 0.03
N TRP A 79 17.85 8.99 0.43
CA TRP A 79 17.97 8.19 1.65
C TRP A 79 17.72 6.71 1.39
N LEU A 80 18.48 5.87 2.07
CA LEU A 80 18.30 4.43 2.07
C LEU A 80 17.87 4.01 3.48
N ILE A 81 16.72 3.36 3.59
CA ILE A 81 16.20 2.86 4.87
C ILE A 81 16.25 1.34 4.83
N HIS A 82 17.02 0.77 5.74
CA HIS A 82 17.06 -0.66 5.99
C HIS A 82 16.11 -1.01 7.13
N PHE A 83 14.98 -1.61 6.80
CA PHE A 83 14.02 -2.13 7.76
C PHE A 83 14.39 -3.55 8.14
N SER A 84 14.21 -3.90 9.42
CA SER A 84 14.40 -5.26 9.89
C SER A 84 13.47 -5.62 11.03
N ARG A 85 13.40 -6.93 11.29
CA ARG A 85 12.87 -7.48 12.53
C ARG A 85 13.65 -8.73 12.90
N GLY A 86 14.44 -8.65 13.96
CA GLY A 86 15.40 -9.70 14.29
C GLY A 86 16.54 -9.78 13.27
N SER A 87 17.15 -10.96 13.13
CA SER A 87 18.32 -11.18 12.26
C SER A 87 17.98 -11.61 10.83
N ASP A 88 16.80 -12.20 10.61
CA ASP A 88 16.55 -13.00 9.40
C ASP A 88 15.56 -12.34 8.43
N ILE A 89 14.96 -11.23 8.85
CA ILE A 89 13.87 -10.57 8.12
C ILE A 89 14.20 -9.10 7.95
N SER A 90 14.37 -8.70 6.69
CA SER A 90 14.70 -7.33 6.32
C SER A 90 14.15 -6.95 4.94
N ALA A 91 14.02 -5.64 4.75
CA ALA A 91 13.66 -5.02 3.49
C ALA A 91 14.32 -3.64 3.39
N THR A 92 14.63 -3.24 2.17
CA THR A 92 15.27 -1.96 1.90
C THR A 92 14.30 -1.02 1.17
N LEU A 93 14.23 0.24 1.59
CA LEU A 93 13.48 1.30 0.94
C LEU A 93 14.45 2.40 0.49
N ASN A 94 14.58 2.58 -0.82
CA ASN A 94 15.30 3.71 -1.40
C ASN A 94 14.31 4.86 -1.64
N ILE A 95 14.68 6.05 -1.15
CA ILE A 95 13.92 7.29 -1.28
C ILE A 95 14.76 8.25 -2.10
N SER A 96 14.26 8.63 -3.26
CA SER A 96 14.93 9.55 -4.17
C SER A 96 13.91 10.42 -4.92
N ALA A 97 14.41 11.32 -5.77
CA ALA A 97 13.61 11.96 -6.80
C ALA A 97 13.99 11.44 -8.18
N ASP A 98 13.01 11.38 -9.07
CA ASP A 98 13.29 11.17 -10.48
C ASP A 98 13.70 12.46 -11.20
N ASP A 99 14.03 12.34 -12.49
CA ASP A 99 14.43 13.47 -13.36
C ASP A 99 13.37 14.57 -13.49
N HIS A 100 12.12 14.28 -13.12
CA HIS A 100 10.99 15.22 -13.15
C HIS A 100 10.64 15.78 -11.76
N GLY A 101 11.43 15.45 -10.73
CA GLY A 101 11.21 15.91 -9.37
C GLY A 101 10.03 15.22 -8.67
N ARG A 102 9.67 14.00 -9.07
CA ARG A 102 8.66 13.17 -8.39
C ARG A 102 9.33 12.35 -7.29
N LEU A 103 8.69 12.25 -6.14
CA LEU A 103 9.10 11.35 -5.06
C LEU A 103 9.05 9.90 -5.57
N LEU A 104 10.20 9.22 -5.55
CA LEU A 104 10.36 7.82 -5.90
C LEU A 104 10.62 7.00 -4.62
N LEU A 105 9.83 5.95 -4.44
CA LEU A 105 9.93 5.00 -3.33
C LEU A 105 10.15 3.60 -3.92
N GLU A 106 11.37 3.08 -3.82
CA GLU A 106 11.71 1.75 -4.31
C GLU A 106 11.87 0.79 -3.13
N LEU A 107 10.98 -0.18 -3.04
CA LEU A 107 10.94 -1.12 -1.93
C LEU A 107 11.34 -2.52 -2.42
N GLN A 108 12.35 -3.09 -1.77
CA GLN A 108 12.86 -4.42 -2.07
C GLN A 108 12.90 -5.27 -0.81
N ASN A 109 12.27 -6.45 -0.87
CA ASN A 109 12.39 -7.46 0.17
C ASN A 109 13.65 -8.30 -0.07
N ASP A 110 14.34 -8.68 0.99
CA ASP A 110 15.60 -9.43 0.87
C ASP A 110 15.39 -10.88 0.43
N ASN A 111 14.21 -11.44 0.73
CA ASN A 111 13.86 -12.82 0.40
C ASN A 111 12.63 -12.87 -0.52
N LEU A 112 12.73 -13.61 -1.63
CA LEU A 112 11.64 -13.85 -2.58
C LEU A 112 10.46 -14.60 -1.97
N ASN A 113 10.66 -15.32 -0.87
CA ASN A 113 9.59 -15.97 -0.11
C ASN A 113 8.63 -14.94 0.51
N HIS A 114 9.11 -13.72 0.76
CA HIS A 114 8.27 -12.62 1.21
C HIS A 114 7.61 -11.94 0.00
N ASN A 115 6.54 -12.55 -0.50
CA ASN A 115 5.79 -12.11 -1.68
C ASN A 115 4.59 -11.19 -1.35
N ARG A 116 4.54 -10.61 -0.14
CA ARG A 116 3.53 -9.64 0.27
C ARG A 116 4.18 -8.44 0.94
N ILE A 117 3.65 -7.25 0.64
CA ILE A 117 4.08 -5.97 1.19
C ILE A 117 2.84 -5.19 1.60
N TRP A 118 2.87 -4.60 2.80
CA TRP A 118 1.90 -3.60 3.23
C TRP A 118 2.65 -2.34 3.63
N LEU A 119 2.39 -1.26 2.91
CA LEU A 119 2.93 0.06 3.19
C LEU A 119 1.80 0.98 3.68
N ARG A 120 2.03 1.64 4.80
CA ARG A 120 1.14 2.69 5.32
C ARG A 120 1.67 4.05 4.91
N LEU A 121 0.79 4.84 4.30
CA LEU A 121 1.01 6.25 4.04
C LEU A 121 0.27 7.08 5.10
N ALA A 122 0.85 8.21 5.49
CA ALA A 122 0.20 9.15 6.38
C ALA A 122 -1.02 9.77 5.68
N ALA A 123 -2.11 9.92 6.42
CA ALA A 123 -3.35 10.54 5.94
C ALA A 123 -4.05 11.26 7.10
N GLN A 124 -4.63 12.41 6.83
CA GLN A 124 -5.47 13.16 7.77
C GLN A 124 -6.90 12.63 7.72
N PRO A 125 -7.68 12.65 8.82
CA PRO A 125 -9.08 12.20 8.84
C PRO A 125 -9.98 12.80 7.75
N GLU A 126 -9.72 14.07 7.41
CA GLU A 126 -10.44 14.88 6.43
C GLU A 126 -10.03 14.62 4.97
N ASP A 127 -8.95 13.87 4.71
CA ASP A 127 -8.52 13.64 3.32
C ASP A 127 -9.53 12.78 2.57
N HIS A 128 -9.87 13.24 1.37
CA HIS A 128 -10.64 12.47 0.40
C HIS A 128 -9.70 11.78 -0.60
N ILE A 129 -10.02 10.54 -0.95
CA ILE A 129 -9.20 9.74 -1.87
C ILE A 129 -10.01 9.46 -3.13
N TYR A 130 -9.45 9.81 -4.30
CA TYR A 130 -10.10 9.65 -5.60
C TYR A 130 -9.18 8.87 -6.56
N GLY A 131 -9.75 8.31 -7.62
CA GLY A 131 -9.00 7.61 -8.68
C GLY A 131 -9.18 6.10 -8.61
N CYS A 132 -8.07 5.35 -8.52
CA CYS A 132 -8.06 3.88 -8.58
C CYS A 132 -8.74 3.30 -9.84
N GLY A 133 -8.59 3.97 -10.99
CA GLY A 133 -9.16 3.56 -12.26
C GLY A 133 -10.63 4.01 -12.44
N GLU A 134 -11.42 3.19 -13.13
CA GLU A 134 -12.84 3.46 -13.38
C GLU A 134 -13.71 2.90 -12.24
N GLN A 135 -14.25 3.77 -11.40
CA GLN A 135 -15.07 3.40 -10.24
C GLN A 135 -16.53 3.77 -10.46
N PHE A 136 -17.42 2.78 -10.36
CA PHE A 136 -18.86 2.96 -10.61
C PHE A 136 -19.71 3.12 -9.35
N SER A 137 -19.16 2.77 -8.18
CA SER A 137 -19.95 2.69 -6.93
C SER A 137 -19.70 3.87 -5.99
N TYR A 138 -18.46 4.33 -5.92
CA TYR A 138 -18.04 5.39 -5.01
C TYR A 138 -17.07 6.31 -5.73
N PHE A 139 -17.25 7.61 -5.53
CA PHE A 139 -16.30 8.61 -5.98
C PHE A 139 -15.22 8.84 -4.92
N ASP A 140 -15.62 9.09 -3.68
CA ASP A 140 -14.72 9.12 -2.52
C ASP A 140 -14.46 7.69 -2.02
N LEU A 141 -13.18 7.31 -2.02
CA LEU A 141 -12.68 6.01 -1.61
C LEU A 141 -12.30 5.99 -0.12
N ARG A 142 -12.40 7.12 0.59
CA ARG A 142 -12.05 7.17 2.00
C ARG A 142 -12.94 6.23 2.82
N GLY A 143 -12.29 5.46 3.71
CA GLY A 143 -12.97 4.58 4.67
C GLY A 143 -13.39 3.21 4.11
N LYS A 144 -12.97 2.84 2.89
CA LYS A 144 -13.24 1.50 2.33
C LYS A 144 -12.00 0.90 1.69
N PRO A 145 -11.77 -0.42 1.85
CA PRO A 145 -10.73 -1.13 1.12
C PRO A 145 -11.17 -1.35 -0.34
N PHE A 146 -10.28 -1.07 -1.30
CA PHE A 146 -10.54 -1.25 -2.73
C PHE A 146 -9.51 -2.20 -3.34
N PRO A 147 -9.92 -3.43 -3.73
CA PRO A 147 -9.03 -4.33 -4.45
C PRO A 147 -8.80 -3.82 -5.87
N LEU A 148 -7.53 -3.67 -6.25
CA LEU A 148 -7.11 -3.28 -7.59
C LEU A 148 -6.75 -4.54 -8.38
N TRP A 149 -7.75 -5.11 -9.07
CA TRP A 149 -7.57 -6.24 -9.98
C TRP A 149 -8.47 -6.09 -11.20
N THR A 150 -7.89 -6.21 -12.40
CA THR A 150 -8.66 -6.17 -13.64
C THR A 150 -9.47 -7.46 -13.78
N SER A 151 -10.81 -7.33 -13.75
CA SER A 151 -11.75 -8.43 -13.97
C SER A 151 -12.93 -7.93 -14.81
N GLU A 152 -13.68 -8.86 -15.43
CA GLU A 152 -14.89 -8.48 -16.17
C GLU A 152 -15.88 -7.77 -15.24
N GLN A 153 -16.61 -6.78 -15.77
CA GLN A 153 -17.54 -5.99 -14.98
C GLN A 153 -18.67 -6.89 -14.44
N GLY A 154 -18.56 -7.30 -13.17
CA GLY A 154 -19.57 -8.14 -12.51
C GLY A 154 -20.98 -7.53 -12.56
N VAL A 155 -21.97 -8.32 -12.98
CA VAL A 155 -23.38 -7.92 -13.07
C VAL A 155 -24.03 -7.96 -11.67
N GLY A 156 -24.59 -6.84 -11.20
CA GLY A 156 -25.41 -6.78 -9.98
C GLY A 156 -24.72 -6.33 -8.68
N ARG A 157 -23.92 -5.26 -8.72
CA ARG A 157 -23.03 -4.76 -7.65
C ARG A 157 -23.66 -4.26 -6.33
N LYS A 158 -24.94 -4.53 -6.02
CA LYS A 158 -25.57 -4.17 -4.72
C LYS A 158 -26.13 -5.42 -4.02
N GLN A 159 -25.79 -5.57 -2.73
CA GLN A 159 -26.15 -6.73 -1.89
C GLN A 159 -27.66 -6.96 -1.71
N THR A 160 -28.50 -5.97 -2.00
CA THR A 160 -29.93 -5.98 -1.65
C THR A 160 -30.91 -6.39 -2.75
N ASN A 161 -30.46 -6.72 -3.96
CA ASN A 161 -31.37 -7.06 -5.05
C ASN A 161 -31.61 -8.57 -5.18
N LEU A 162 -32.86 -8.96 -5.45
CA LEU A 162 -33.29 -10.33 -5.76
C LEU A 162 -32.40 -11.00 -6.83
N CYS A 163 -31.89 -10.21 -7.78
CA CYS A 163 -30.97 -10.67 -8.84
C CYS A 163 -29.62 -11.15 -8.29
N HIS A 164 -29.13 -10.58 -7.18
CA HIS A 164 -27.88 -11.00 -6.56
C HIS A 164 -28.08 -12.32 -5.78
N LEU A 165 -29.23 -12.49 -5.12
CA LEU A 165 -29.61 -13.76 -4.47
C LEU A 165 -29.81 -14.88 -5.51
N ALA A 166 -30.49 -14.59 -6.63
CA ALA A 166 -30.62 -15.54 -7.74
C ALA A 166 -29.25 -15.88 -8.36
N GLY A 167 -28.37 -14.89 -8.52
CA GLY A 167 -26.99 -15.11 -8.97
C GLY A 167 -26.14 -15.91 -8.00
N ARG A 168 -26.41 -15.84 -6.68
CA ARG A 168 -25.66 -16.54 -5.62
C ARG A 168 -26.16 -17.97 -5.38
N LEU A 169 -27.46 -18.21 -5.55
CA LEU A 169 -28.08 -19.55 -5.44
C LEU A 169 -27.72 -20.46 -6.63
N GLN A 170 -27.38 -19.91 -7.80
CA GLN A 170 -26.72 -20.67 -8.87
C GLN A 170 -25.20 -20.88 -8.66
N ARG A 171 -24.60 -20.21 -7.67
CA ARG A 171 -23.15 -20.10 -7.43
C ARG A 171 -22.78 -20.51 -6.00
N GLU A 172 -23.22 -21.67 -5.52
CA GLU A 172 -22.63 -22.26 -4.30
C GLU A 172 -21.17 -22.69 -4.54
N CYS A 173 -20.25 -21.73 -4.55
CA CYS A 173 -18.89 -21.79 -4.00
C CYS A 173 -18.22 -20.44 -4.25
N GLY A 174 -17.80 -19.71 -3.21
CA GLY A 174 -16.99 -18.49 -3.40
C GLY A 174 -17.23 -17.39 -2.38
N ARG A 175 -16.59 -17.49 -1.21
CA ARG A 175 -16.43 -16.38 -0.24
C ARG A 175 -15.28 -15.48 -0.72
N GLY A 176 -15.54 -14.19 -0.95
CA GLY A 176 -14.59 -13.23 -1.53
C GLY A 176 -13.43 -12.81 -0.60
N LEU A 177 -12.43 -12.14 -1.18
CA LEU A 177 -11.25 -11.65 -0.47
C LEU A 177 -10.82 -10.24 -0.93
N LEU A 178 -9.85 -9.74 -0.18
CA LEU A 178 -9.64 -8.37 0.26
C LEU A 178 -8.22 -7.94 -0.11
N LEU A 179 -8.08 -6.78 -0.78
CA LEU A 179 -6.82 -6.04 -0.83
C LEU A 179 -6.99 -4.86 0.14
N ASP A 180 -6.28 -4.89 1.26
CA ASP A 180 -6.35 -3.89 2.31
C ASP A 180 -5.25 -2.84 2.12
N LEU A 181 -5.58 -1.75 1.43
CA LEU A 181 -4.94 -0.45 1.62
C LEU A 181 -5.53 0.16 2.90
N LEU A 182 -4.98 -0.18 4.05
CA LEU A 182 -5.35 0.44 5.32
C LEU A 182 -4.62 1.78 5.46
N SER A 183 -5.32 2.90 5.19
CA SER A 183 -4.96 4.17 5.83
C SER A 183 -5.44 4.11 7.27
N THR A 184 -4.59 3.61 8.17
CA THR A 184 -4.93 3.59 9.59
C THR A 184 -4.76 4.99 10.17
N THR A 185 -5.86 5.62 10.56
CA THR A 185 -5.86 6.81 11.42
C THR A 185 -5.32 6.44 12.80
N HIS A 186 -4.12 6.90 13.13
CA HIS A 186 -3.74 7.14 14.51
C HIS A 186 -3.48 8.63 14.70
N VAL A 187 -4.31 9.21 15.55
CA VAL A 187 -4.24 10.57 16.09
C VAL A 187 -2.92 10.71 16.85
N CYS A 188 -2.34 11.89 16.76
CA CYS A 188 -1.18 12.35 17.53
C CYS A 188 -1.25 11.99 19.02
#